data_AF-A0A9X4L5Z6-F1
#
_entry.id   AF-A0A9X4L5Z6-F1
#
_cell.length_a   1.000
_cell.length_b   1.000
_cell.length_c   1.000
_cell.angle_alpha   90.00
_cell.angle_beta   90.00
_cell.angle_gamma   90.00
#
_symmetry.space_group_name_H-M   'P 1'
#
loop_
_entity.id
_entity.type
_entity.pdbx_description
1 polymer ?
#
loop_
_entity_poly.entity_id
_entity_poly.type
_entity_poly.pdbx_seq_one_letter_code
_entity_poly.pdbx_strand_id
1 'polypeptide(L)'
;MDNKTILEILNEYDIETTNNIDEAIYILTDGQLISGMFDYGSRTQDHRCIEALFDDTDRYDNQFWNKVVERTGVVQYVPETQIILLKGNQKPTEHQQELIDEHNLEVDYF
;
A
#
# COMPACT_ATOMS: atom_id res chain seq x y z
N MET A 1 13.14 0.00 -4.73
CA MET A 1 12.66 1.38 -4.96
C MET A 1 12.48 1.99 -3.60
N ASP A 2 13.10 3.13 -3.34
CA ASP A 2 12.89 3.84 -2.06
C ASP A 2 11.57 4.62 -2.08
N ASN A 3 11.09 4.99 -0.88
CA ASN A 3 9.81 5.67 -0.72
C ASN A 3 9.73 7.00 -1.46
N LYS A 4 10.85 7.73 -1.60
CA LYS A 4 10.85 9.00 -2.32
C LYS A 4 10.51 8.77 -3.80
N THR A 5 11.15 7.80 -4.45
CA THR A 5 10.82 7.44 -5.84
C THR A 5 9.39 6.92 -5.98
N ILE A 6 8.90 6.12 -5.03
CA ILE A 6 7.51 5.65 -5.03
C ILE A 6 6.55 6.85 -5.05
N LEU A 7 6.74 7.80 -4.14
CA LEU A 7 5.88 8.98 -4.02
C LEU A 7 5.98 9.90 -5.24
N GLU A 8 7.18 10.10 -5.79
CA GLU A 8 7.36 10.88 -7.03
C GLU A 8 6.55 10.29 -8.19
N ILE A 9 6.64 8.97 -8.41
CA ILE A 9 5.89 8.30 -9.47
C ILE A 9 4.39 8.36 -9.21
N LEU A 10 3.91 8.00 -8.02
CA LEU A 10 2.47 8.00 -7.72
C LEU A 10 1.85 9.41 -7.88
N ASN A 11 2.58 10.46 -7.51
CA ASN A 11 2.15 11.83 -7.70
C ASN A 11 2.01 12.24 -9.18
N GLU A 12 2.78 11.64 -10.10
CA GLU A 12 2.59 11.85 -11.56
C GLU A 12 1.25 11.29 -12.07
N TYR A 13 0.63 10.39 -11.32
CA TYR A 13 -0.68 9.80 -11.60
C TYR A 13 -1.80 10.35 -10.71
N ASP A 14 -1.57 11.52 -10.08
CA ASP A 14 -2.52 12.17 -9.15
C ASP A 14 -2.92 11.30 -7.94
N ILE A 15 -2.04 10.36 -7.54
CA ILE A 15 -2.25 9.53 -6.34
C ILE A 15 -1.60 10.20 -5.14
N GLU A 16 -2.40 10.46 -4.11
CA GLU A 16 -2.03 11.28 -2.97
C GLU A 16 -1.61 10.45 -1.75
N THR A 17 -0.89 11.09 -0.82
CA THR A 17 -0.68 10.57 0.53
C THR A 17 -1.80 11.01 1.46
N THR A 18 -1.92 10.34 2.60
CA THR A 18 -2.82 10.76 3.68
C THR A 18 -2.14 10.61 5.04
N ASN A 19 -2.69 11.27 6.06
CA ASN A 19 -2.36 11.03 7.46
C ASN A 19 -3.52 10.34 8.20
N ASN A 20 -4.62 10.04 7.50
CA ASN A 20 -5.77 9.33 8.04
C ASN A 20 -5.65 7.85 7.72
N ILE A 21 -5.48 7.01 8.74
CA ILE A 21 -5.40 5.55 8.54
C ILE A 21 -6.66 5.02 7.86
N ASP A 22 -7.85 5.56 8.16
CA ASP A 22 -9.12 5.10 7.60
C ASP A 22 -9.26 5.42 6.10
N GLU A 23 -8.37 6.25 5.56
CA GLU A 23 -8.31 6.57 4.13
C GLU A 23 -7.14 5.90 3.43
N ALA A 24 -6.25 5.19 4.14
CA ALA A 24 -5.07 4.59 3.54
C ALA A 24 -5.41 3.30 2.78
N ILE A 25 -4.65 3.01 1.72
CA ILE A 25 -4.69 1.71 1.01
C ILE A 25 -3.33 1.01 0.96
N TYR A 26 -2.25 1.75 1.23
CA TYR A 26 -0.91 1.20 1.40
C TYR A 26 -0.17 1.90 2.54
N ILE A 27 0.74 1.15 3.16
CA ILE A 27 1.69 1.65 4.15
C ILE A 27 3.10 1.45 3.58
N LEU A 28 3.83 2.55 3.36
CA LEU A 28 5.22 2.53 2.93
C LEU A 28 6.14 2.05 4.05
N THR A 29 7.40 1.76 3.71
CA THR A 29 8.36 1.14 4.63
C THR A 29 8.72 2.01 5.84
N ASP A 30 8.45 3.31 5.79
CA ASP A 30 8.64 4.28 6.87
C ASP A 30 7.34 4.70 7.57
N GLY A 31 6.22 4.05 7.26
CA GLY A 31 4.91 4.36 7.83
C GLY A 31 4.12 5.44 7.08
N GLN A 32 4.67 6.07 6.03
CA GLN A 32 3.86 6.98 5.21
C GLN A 32 2.70 6.23 4.54
N LEU A 33 1.53 6.87 4.47
CA LEU A 33 0.31 6.26 3.96
C LEU A 33 -0.02 6.75 2.56
N ILE A 34 -0.35 5.84 1.65
CA ILE A 34 -0.92 6.16 0.35
C ILE A 34 -2.44 6.16 0.47
N SER A 35 -3.08 7.23 0.01
CA SER A 35 -4.52 7.44 0.10
C SER A 35 -5.27 6.58 -0.90
N GLY A 36 -6.40 6.05 -0.44
CA GLY A 36 -7.47 5.49 -1.27
C GLY A 36 -8.36 6.56 -1.88
N MET A 37 -8.08 7.86 -1.65
CA MET A 37 -8.79 9.02 -2.16
C MET A 37 -10.31 8.89 -1.94
N PHE A 38 -10.79 9.33 -0.79
CA PHE A 38 -12.20 9.15 -0.43
C PHE A 38 -13.05 10.33 -0.88
N ASP A 39 -14.19 10.03 -1.51
CA ASP A 39 -15.23 11.02 -1.84
C ASP A 39 -16.57 10.56 -1.26
N TYR A 40 -17.25 11.45 -0.54
CA TYR A 40 -18.48 11.15 0.22
C TYR A 40 -18.43 9.87 1.06
N GLY A 41 -17.27 9.59 1.68
CA GLY A 41 -17.06 8.41 2.53
C GLY A 41 -16.88 7.08 1.78
N SER A 42 -16.74 7.13 0.45
CA SER A 42 -16.44 5.98 -0.38
C SER A 42 -15.05 6.11 -1.00
N ARG A 43 -14.28 5.03 -0.96
CA ARG A 43 -12.98 4.95 -1.62
C ARG A 43 -13.14 5.11 -3.14
N THR A 44 -12.31 5.96 -3.75
CA THR A 44 -12.32 6.16 -5.21
C THR A 44 -11.07 5.61 -5.91
N GLN A 45 -9.96 5.47 -5.18
CA GLN A 45 -8.71 4.87 -5.67
C GLN A 45 -8.61 3.40 -5.29
N ASP A 46 -8.40 2.55 -6.28
CA ASP A 46 -8.20 1.11 -6.12
C ASP A 46 -6.71 0.77 -5.91
N HIS A 47 -6.43 -0.31 -5.17
CA HIS A 47 -5.08 -0.88 -4.97
C HIS A 47 -4.30 -1.09 -6.27
N ARG A 48 -4.98 -1.27 -7.41
CA ARG A 48 -4.34 -1.32 -8.74
C ARG A 48 -3.51 -0.09 -9.09
N CYS A 49 -3.64 1.01 -8.37
CA CYS A 49 -2.78 2.18 -8.52
C CYS A 49 -1.29 1.85 -8.43
N ILE A 50 -0.92 0.81 -7.68
CA ILE A 50 0.47 0.37 -7.52
C ILE A 50 1.09 -0.14 -8.82
N GLU A 51 0.28 -0.49 -9.83
CA GLU A 51 0.76 -0.85 -11.18
C GLU A 51 1.56 0.30 -11.81
N ALA A 52 1.25 1.56 -11.47
CA ALA A 52 1.96 2.74 -11.98
C ALA A 52 3.46 2.76 -11.66
N LEU A 53 3.90 2.01 -10.65
CA LEU A 53 5.31 1.91 -10.27
C LEU A 53 6.16 1.04 -11.21
N PHE A 54 5.53 0.33 -12.16
CA PHE A 54 6.19 -0.67 -12.98
C PHE A 54 5.88 -0.49 -14.46
N ASP A 55 6.92 -0.43 -15.28
CA ASP A 55 6.85 -0.42 -16.75
C ASP A 55 7.18 -1.79 -17.37
N ASP A 56 7.72 -2.71 -16.57
CA ASP A 56 8.24 -4.02 -16.99
C ASP A 56 7.34 -5.20 -16.60
N THR A 57 6.19 -4.95 -15.97
CA THR A 57 5.23 -5.98 -15.55
C THR A 57 3.82 -5.41 -15.47
N ASP A 58 2.81 -6.27 -15.51
CA ASP A 58 1.42 -5.88 -15.28
C ASP A 58 0.72 -6.83 -14.30
N ARG A 59 -0.52 -6.50 -13.93
CA ARG A 59 -1.34 -7.25 -12.96
C ARG A 59 -1.72 -8.67 -13.35
N TYR A 60 -1.57 -9.04 -14.63
CA TYR A 60 -1.84 -10.39 -15.11
C TYR A 60 -0.60 -11.29 -14.99
N ASP A 61 0.55 -10.74 -14.61
CA ASP A 61 1.71 -11.53 -14.21
C ASP A 61 1.43 -12.22 -12.86
N ASN A 62 1.52 -13.55 -12.84
CA ASN A 62 1.37 -14.36 -11.63
C ASN A 62 2.41 -14.02 -10.54
N GLN A 63 3.49 -13.32 -10.89
CA GLN A 63 4.52 -12.82 -9.97
C GLN A 63 4.36 -11.34 -9.63
N PHE A 64 3.33 -10.65 -10.13
CA PHE A 64 3.15 -9.21 -9.96
C PHE A 64 3.28 -8.79 -8.49
N TRP A 65 2.50 -9.39 -7.59
CA TRP A 65 2.54 -9.04 -6.17
C TRP A 65 3.85 -9.41 -5.48
N ASN A 66 4.54 -10.47 -5.92
CA ASN A 66 5.88 -10.77 -5.42
C ASN A 66 6.85 -9.65 -5.81
N LYS A 67 6.81 -9.19 -7.07
CA LYS A 67 7.62 -8.06 -7.55
C LYS A 67 7.29 -6.77 -6.80
N VAL A 68 6.02 -6.48 -6.55
CA VAL A 68 5.60 -5.31 -5.76
C VAL A 68 6.28 -5.35 -4.40
N VAL A 69 6.09 -6.42 -3.63
CA VAL A 69 6.62 -6.53 -2.27
C VAL A 69 8.15 -6.52 -2.26
N GLU A 70 8.80 -7.29 -3.14
CA GLU A 70 10.27 -7.36 -3.20
C GLU A 70 10.92 -6.04 -3.59
N ARG A 71 10.28 -5.28 -4.49
CA ARG A 71 10.87 -4.04 -5.03
C ARG A 71 10.53 -2.81 -4.19
N THR A 72 9.44 -2.83 -3.42
CA THR A 72 8.94 -1.62 -2.71
C THR A 72 8.83 -1.80 -1.20
N GLY A 73 8.64 -3.02 -0.71
CA GLY A 73 8.36 -3.29 0.70
C GLY A 73 7.01 -2.72 1.19
N VAL A 74 6.12 -2.27 0.31
CA VAL A 74 4.82 -1.75 0.74
C VAL A 74 3.96 -2.86 1.35
N VAL A 75 3.12 -2.48 2.29
CA VAL A 75 2.05 -3.32 2.83
C VAL A 75 0.72 -2.88 2.27
N GLN A 76 -0.11 -3.82 1.81
CA GLN A 76 -1.48 -3.54 1.41
C GLN A 76 -2.36 -3.39 2.66
N TYR A 77 -3.24 -2.39 2.63
CA TYR A 77 -4.21 -2.16 3.69
C TYR A 77 -5.61 -1.99 3.10
N VAL A 78 -6.59 -2.68 3.65
CA VAL A 78 -8.00 -2.61 3.25
C VAL A 78 -8.76 -1.84 4.33
N PRO A 79 -8.95 -0.51 4.17
CA PRO A 79 -9.50 0.35 5.21
C PRO A 79 -10.92 -0.04 5.62
N GLU A 80 -11.73 -0.57 4.69
CA GLU A 80 -13.12 -0.95 4.97
C GLU A 80 -13.25 -2.13 5.92
N THR A 81 -12.25 -3.01 5.97
CA THR A 81 -12.21 -4.17 6.85
C THR A 81 -11.13 -4.07 7.92
N GLN A 82 -10.31 -3.02 7.89
CA GLN A 82 -9.14 -2.84 8.74
C GLN A 82 -8.16 -4.03 8.69
N ILE A 83 -8.02 -4.63 7.51
CA ILE A 83 -7.14 -5.78 7.27
C ILE A 83 -5.88 -5.35 6.54
N ILE A 84 -4.75 -5.76 7.07
CA ILE A 84 -3.44 -5.73 6.44
C ILE A 84 -3.24 -7.01 5.66
N LEU A 85 -2.88 -6.89 4.38
CA LEU A 85 -2.63 -8.03 3.51
C LEU A 85 -1.13 -8.17 3.24
N LEU A 86 -0.55 -9.26 3.73
CA LEU A 86 0.86 -9.59 3.54
C LEU A 86 1.03 -10.73 2.53
N LYS A 87 2.04 -10.60 1.67
CA LYS A 87 2.35 -11.67 0.70
C LYS A 87 3.22 -12.74 1.35
N GLY A 88 2.68 -13.96 1.48
CA GLY A 88 3.45 -15.12 1.97
C GLY A 88 4.16 -14.86 3.31
N ASN A 89 5.50 -14.84 3.32
CA ASN A 89 6.30 -14.60 4.53
C ASN A 89 6.81 -13.15 4.63
N GLN A 90 6.18 -12.19 3.93
CA GLN A 90 6.48 -10.77 4.06
C GLN A 90 6.44 -10.36 5.53
N LYS A 91 7.46 -9.62 5.96
CA LYS A 91 7.53 -9.05 7.30
C LYS A 91 7.36 -7.55 7.20
N PRO A 92 6.40 -6.95 7.93
CA PRO A 92 6.34 -5.50 8.08
C PRO A 92 7.66 -4.96 8.62
N THR A 93 8.00 -3.73 8.24
CA THR A 93 9.05 -2.96 8.90
C THR A 93 8.61 -2.55 10.31
N GLU A 94 9.54 -2.03 11.13
CA GLU A 94 9.22 -1.52 12.47
C GLU A 94 8.13 -0.45 12.42
N HIS A 95 8.25 0.54 11.52
CA HIS A 95 7.24 1.60 11.35
C HIS A 95 5.89 1.10 10.83
N GLN A 96 5.90 0.11 9.94
CA GLN A 96 4.65 -0.52 9.52
C GLN A 96 4.00 -1.27 10.68
N GLN A 97 4.79 -2.01 11.47
CA GLN A 97 4.30 -2.74 12.63
C GLN A 97 3.76 -1.81 13.73
N GLU A 98 4.41 -0.67 13.97
CA GLU A 98 3.94 0.37 14.89
C GLU A 98 2.51 0.82 14.55
N LEU A 99 2.23 1.09 13.27
CA LEU A 99 0.89 1.48 12.81
C LEU A 99 -0.13 0.34 12.94
N ILE A 100 0.28 -0.89 12.63
CA ILE A 100 -0.57 -2.08 12.78
C ILE A 100 -0.99 -2.25 14.24
N ASP A 101 -0.05 -2.11 15.17
CA ASP A 101 -0.28 -2.27 16.60
C ASP A 101 -1.08 -1.08 17.17
N GLU A 102 -0.75 0.15 16.81
CA GLU A 102 -1.43 1.37 17.28
C GLU A 102 -2.91 1.38 16.90
N HIS A 103 -3.23 0.94 15.68
CA HIS A 103 -4.58 0.91 15.17
C HIS A 103 -5.31 -0.43 15.38
N ASN A 104 -4.65 -1.41 16.02
CA ASN A 104 -5.17 -2.77 16.25
C ASN A 104 -5.66 -3.43 14.94
N LEU A 105 -4.90 -3.29 13.86
CA LEU A 105 -5.26 -3.82 12.54
C LEU A 105 -5.07 -5.34 12.51
N GLU A 106 -6.00 -6.04 11.83
CA GLU A 106 -5.88 -7.48 11.63
C GLU A 106 -4.92 -7.77 10.48
N VAL A 107 -4.15 -8.85 10.57
CA VAL A 107 -3.21 -9.28 9.53
C VAL A 107 -3.70 -10.58 8.90
N ASP A 108 -3.84 -10.58 7.57
CA ASP A 108 -4.13 -11.75 6.77
C ASP A 108 -3.11 -11.91 5.62
N TYR A 109 -3.11 -13.08 4.97
CA TYR A 109 -2.10 -13.47 4.00
C TYR A 109 -2.71 -13.92 2.68
N PHE A 110 -2.02 -13.58 1.57
CA PHE A 110 -2.39 -14.00 0.22
C PHE A 110 -1.18 -14.40 -0.63
#